data_AF-A0A4C1VN60-F1
#
_entry.id   AF-A0A4C1VN60-F1
#
_cell.length_a   1.000
_cell.length_b   1.000
_cell.length_c   1.000
_cell.angle_alpha   90.00
_cell.angle_beta   90.00
_cell.angle_gamma   90.00
#
_symmetry.space_group_name_H-M   'P 1'
#
loop_
_entity.id
_entity.type
_entity.pdbx_description
1 polymer ?
#
loop_
_entity_poly.entity_id
_entity_poly.type
_entity_poly.pdbx_seq_one_letter_code
_entity_poly.pdbx_strand_id
1 'polypeptide(L)' 'MFFHIIRGISATDRIFAVIRDLAGSNKTVKIADVIERCVDKGFKPDQVDACIEEYENLNVWQVNQVRTKLTFM' A
#
# COMPACT_ATOMS: atom_id res chain seq x y z
N MET A 1 12.03 -21.10 16.74
CA MET A 1 11.28 -19.87 17.05
C MET A 1 10.51 -19.46 15.79
N PHE A 2 9.47 -20.22 15.45
CA PHE A 2 8.62 -19.96 14.30
C PHE A 2 7.42 -19.14 14.79
N PHE A 3 7.55 -17.83 14.75
CA PHE A 3 6.44 -16.92 15.06
C PHE A 3 5.40 -17.01 13.93
N HIS A 4 4.39 -17.84 14.16
CA HIS A 4 2.99 -17.41 14.16
C HIS A 4 2.59 -16.37 13.10
N ILE A 5 2.47 -16.72 11.81
CA ILE A 5 1.48 -16.01 11.00
C ILE A 5 0.69 -16.96 10.09
N ILE A 6 -0.40 -17.49 10.63
CA ILE A 6 -1.63 -17.70 9.87
C ILE A 6 -2.10 -16.31 9.43
N ARG A 7 -1.55 -15.73 8.34
CA ARG A 7 -2.07 -14.47 7.82
C ARG A 7 -3.38 -14.79 7.11
N GLY A 8 -4.48 -14.80 7.87
CA GLY A 8 -5.76 -14.41 7.30
C GLY A 8 -5.52 -13.11 6.56
N ILE A 9 -5.85 -13.09 5.27
CA ILE A 9 -5.56 -12.03 4.29
C ILE A 9 -5.61 -10.66 4.98
N SER A 10 -4.45 -10.12 5.34
CA SER A 10 -4.36 -8.94 6.21
C SER A 10 -4.81 -7.71 5.41
N ALA A 11 -5.35 -6.68 6.06
CA ALA A 11 -5.82 -5.47 5.35
C ALA A 11 -4.73 -4.91 4.41
N THR A 12 -3.47 -5.01 4.83
CA THR A 12 -2.24 -4.70 4.09
C THR A 12 -2.13 -5.41 2.74
N ASP A 13 -2.44 -6.71 2.67
CA ASP A 13 -2.38 -7.50 1.43
C ASP A 13 -3.44 -7.04 0.42
N ARG A 14 -4.65 -6.75 0.92
CA ARG A 14 -5.74 -6.21 0.08
C ARG A 14 -5.40 -4.82 -0.43
N ILE A 15 -4.83 -3.97 0.41
CA ILE A 15 -4.38 -2.62 0.04
C ILE A 15 -3.26 -2.73 -1.00
N PHE A 16 -2.29 -3.62 -0.79
CA PHE A 16 -1.23 -3.86 -1.76
C PHE A 16 -1.77 -4.31 -3.13
N ALA A 17 -2.75 -5.21 -3.15
CA ALA A 17 -3.40 -5.63 -4.39
C ALA A 17 -4.08 -4.45 -5.12
N VAL A 18 -4.72 -3.53 -4.38
CA VAL A 18 -5.31 -2.31 -4.94
C VAL A 18 -4.25 -1.36 -5.49
N ILE A 19 -3.15 -1.15 -4.75
CA ILE A 19 -2.04 -0.29 -5.20
C ILE A 19 -1.41 -0.87 -6.46
N ARG A 20 -1.20 -2.19 -6.50
CA ARG A 20 -0.64 -2.90 -7.66
C ARG A 20 -1.56 -2.82 -8.88
N ASP A 21 -2.86 -2.96 -8.69
CA ASP A 21 -3.85 -2.81 -9.76
C ASP A 21 -3.85 -1.38 -10.33
N LEU A 22 -3.84 -0.38 -9.44
CA LEU A 22 -3.71 1.04 -9.80
C LEU A 22 -2.38 1.36 -10.51
N ALA A 23 -1.29 0.75 -10.05
CA ALA A 23 0.01 0.89 -10.69
C ALA A 23 -0.01 0.29 -12.09
N GLY A 24 -0.58 -0.91 -12.24
CA GLY A 24 -0.67 -1.62 -13.51
C GLY A 24 0.72 -1.74 -14.16
N SER A 25 0.89 -1.11 -15.33
CA SER A 25 2.18 -1.03 -16.03
C SER A 25 3.04 0.17 -15.63
N ASN A 26 2.48 1.12 -14.88
CA ASN A 26 3.18 2.30 -14.42
C ASN A 26 3.85 2.00 -13.07
N LYS A 27 5.16 2.21 -12.98
CA LYS A 27 5.89 2.04 -11.71
C LYS A 27 5.53 3.09 -10.67
N THR A 28 4.76 4.13 -11.03
CA THR A 28 4.41 5.22 -10.13
C THR A 28 2.90 5.34 -9.98
N VAL A 29 2.44 5.48 -8.74
CA VAL A 29 1.04 5.61 -8.36
C VAL A 29 0.86 6.84 -7.47
N LYS A 30 -0.30 7.48 -7.55
CA LYS A 30 -0.63 8.59 -6.65
C LYS A 30 -1.24 8.04 -5.38
N ILE A 31 -0.74 8.45 -4.22
CA ILE A 31 -1.26 8.01 -2.93
C ILE A 31 -2.72 8.45 -2.75
N ALA A 32 -3.10 9.62 -3.28
CA ALA A 32 -4.50 10.06 -3.29
C ALA A 32 -5.44 9.04 -3.99
N ASP A 33 -5.02 8.49 -5.14
CA ASP A 33 -5.82 7.51 -5.90
C ASP A 33 -5.92 6.18 -5.15
N VAL A 34 -4.80 5.78 -4.52
CA VAL A 34 -4.75 4.60 -3.63
C VAL A 34 -5.73 4.76 -2.47
N ILE A 35 -5.69 5.89 -1.77
CA ILE A 35 -6.59 6.17 -0.65
C ILE A 35 -8.03 6.17 -1.12
N GLU A 36 -8.36 6.83 -2.24
CA GLU A 36 -9.72 6.81 -2.80
C GLU A 36 -10.20 5.38 -3.11
N ARG A 37 -9.40 4.56 -3.80
CA ARG A 37 -9.77 3.16 -4.08
C ARG A 37 -9.90 2.31 -2.82
N CYS A 38 -9.07 2.57 -1.82
CA CYS A 38 -9.13 1.85 -0.55
C CYS A 38 -10.37 2.26 0.25
N VAL A 39 -10.68 3.56 0.33
CA VAL A 39 -11.88 4.08 0.98
C VAL A 39 -13.15 3.58 0.31
N ASP A 40 -13.18 3.50 -1.03
CA ASP A 40 -14.29 2.93 -1.80
C ASP A 40 -14.55 1.45 -1.43
N LYS A 41 -13.48 0.69 -1.17
CA LYS A 41 -13.58 -0.69 -0.65
C LYS A 41 -13.89 -0.78 0.86
N GLY A 42 -14.03 0.34 1.55
CA GLY A 42 -14.32 0.41 2.99
C GLY A 42 -13.09 0.36 3.91
N PHE A 43 -11.89 0.54 3.37
CA PHE A 43 -10.67 0.67 4.17
C PHE A 43 -10.51 2.10 4.70
N LYS A 44 -9.92 2.22 5.89
CA LYS A 44 -9.58 3.53 6.45
C LYS A 44 -8.28 4.04 5.82
N PRO A 45 -8.15 5.36 5.56
CA PRO A 45 -6.90 5.94 5.06
C PRO A 45 -5.72 5.65 6.01
N ASP A 46 -5.97 5.59 7.31
CA ASP A 46 -4.99 5.26 8.34
C ASP A 46 -4.33 3.87 8.14
N GLN A 47 -5.13 2.87 7.71
CA GLN A 47 -4.63 1.53 7.42
C GLN A 47 -3.80 1.49 6.13
N VAL A 48 -4.14 2.36 5.18
CA VAL A 48 -3.41 2.51 3.92
C VAL A 48 -2.07 3.17 4.17
N ASP A 49 -2.02 4.22 4.98
CA ASP A 49 -0.78 4.91 5.32
C ASP A 49 0.18 3.98 6.06
N ALA A 50 -0.31 3.27 7.08
CA ALA A 50 0.49 2.28 7.82
C ALA A 50 1.04 1.16 6.90
N CYS A 51 0.25 0.72 5.92
CA CYS A 51 0.69 -0.23 4.88
C CYS A 51 1.81 0.37 4.03
N ILE A 52 1.63 1.61 3.56
CA ILE A 52 2.62 2.35 2.77
C ILE A 52 3.94 2.48 3.52
N GLU A 53 3.91 2.87 4.79
CA GLU A 53 5.11 3.05 5.61
C GLU A 53 5.85 1.72 5.87
N GLU A 54 5.14 0.62 6.16
CA GLU A 54 5.76 -0.70 6.34
C GLU A 54 6.53 -1.15 5.10
N TYR A 55 5.88 -1.09 3.94
CA TYR A 55 6.50 -1.51 2.68
C TYR A 55 7.60 -0.56 2.19
N GLU A 56 7.52 0.72 2.53
CA GLU A 56 8.62 1.67 2.30
C GLU A 56 9.85 1.25 3.11
N ASN A 57 9.66 0.88 4.38
CA ASN A 57 10.74 0.40 5.26
C ASN A 57 11.39 -0.88 4.70
N LEU A 58 10.56 -1.76 4.11
CA LEU A 58 10.99 -2.97 3.41
C LEU A 58 11.65 -2.69 2.03
N ASN A 59 11.79 -1.42 1.62
CA ASN A 59 12.34 -1.00 0.33
C ASN A 59 11.57 -1.57 -0.88
N VAL A 60 10.27 -1.84 -0.73
CA VAL A 60 9.41 -2.32 -1.83
C VAL A 60 9.01 -1.16 -2.75
N TRP A 61 8.82 0.02 -2.18
CA TRP A 61 8.54 1.25 -2.92
C TRP A 61 9.18 2.46 -2.25
N GLN A 62 9.31 3.52 -3.03
CA GLN A 62 9.77 4.81 -2.60
C GLN A 62 8.62 5.82 -2.64
N VAL A 63 8.37 6.47 -1.51
CA VAL A 63 7.38 7.54 -1.40
C VAL A 63 8.07 8.90 -1.54
N ASN A 64 7.41 9.86 -2.16
CA ASN A 64 7.93 11.23 -2.26
C ASN A 64 7.93 11.93 -0.89
N GLN A 65 8.77 12.96 -0.70
CA GLN A 65 8.86 13.73 0.56
C GLN A 65 7.51 14.31 1.02
N VAL A 66 6.62 14.64 0.08
CA VAL A 66 5.26 15.14 0.36
C VAL A 66 4.19 14.04 0.46
N ARG A 67 4.57 12.75 0.36
CA ARG A 67 3.68 11.58 0.39
C ARG A 67 2.49 11.63 -0.57
N THR A 68 2.70 12.23 -1.75
CA THR A 68 1.65 12.31 -2.80
C THR A 68 1.82 11.27 -3.89
N LYS A 69 3.04 10.74 -4.05
CA LYS A 69 3.40 9.76 -5.08
C LYS A 69 4.20 8.63 -4.47
N LEU A 70 3.88 7.41 -4.88
CA LEU A 70 4.51 6.15 -4.52
C LEU A 70 5.12 5.56 -5.79
N THR A 71 6.38 5.15 -5.74
CA THR A 71 7.10 4.57 -6.88
C THR A 71 7.59 3.18 -6.50
N PHE A 72 7.17 2.15 -7.20
CA PHE A 72 7.69 0.80 -7.07
C PHE A 72 9.17 0.74 -7.44
N MET A 73 9.97 0.13 -6.57
CA MET A 73 11.40 -0.15 -6.79
C MET A 73 11.55 -1.38 -7.71
#